data_AF-A0A375BCJ2-F1
#
_entry.id   AF-A0A375BCJ2-F1
#
_cell.length_a   1.000
_cell.length_b   1.000
_cell.length_c   1.000
_cell.angle_alpha   90.00
_cell.angle_beta   90.00
_cell.angle_gamma   90.00
#
_symmetry.space_group_name_H-M   'P 1'
#
loop_
_entity.id
_entity.type
_entity.pdbx_description
1 polymer ?
#
loop_
_entity_poly.entity_id
_entity_poly.type
_entity_poly.pdbx_seq_one_letter_code
_entity_poly.pdbx_strand_id
1 'polypeptide(L)'
;MVATTPSAIEATQPNTAIRRIQILAPSTIKLDTGYSRTLPDKSVWSKVGRVPQGDVYRPVGNVFTIEGRQVHEAYLVIHNQTLVGFYLPGEQNYSPLSTAVPLNLGESE
;
A
#
# COMPACT_ATOMS: atom_id res chain seq x y z
N MET A 1 16.75 14.23 -22.89
CA MET A 1 17.02 13.65 -21.56
C MET A 1 15.67 13.33 -20.94
N VAL A 2 15.32 12.06 -20.75
CA VAL A 2 14.03 11.69 -20.15
C VAL A 2 14.14 11.88 -18.64
N ALA A 3 13.37 12.82 -18.10
CA ALA A 3 13.29 13.06 -16.66
C ALA A 3 12.54 11.88 -16.02
N THR A 4 13.28 10.98 -15.39
CA THR A 4 12.71 10.03 -14.43
C THR A 4 12.25 10.84 -13.23
N THR A 5 10.97 11.17 -13.18
CA THR A 5 10.35 11.78 -11.99
C THR A 5 10.58 10.88 -10.79
N PRO A 6 11.20 11.36 -9.70
CA PRO A 6 11.35 10.56 -8.50
C PRO A 6 9.96 10.29 -7.92
N SER A 7 9.62 9.01 -7.72
CA SER A 7 8.49 8.57 -6.91
C SER A 7 8.74 8.81 -5.41
N ALA A 8 9.25 10.00 -5.07
CA ALA A 8 9.46 10.40 -3.70
C ALA A 8 8.08 10.57 -3.06
N ILE A 9 7.78 9.75 -2.06
CA ILE A 9 6.71 10.02 -1.11
C ILE A 9 6.90 11.43 -0.57
N GLU A 10 5.96 12.32 -0.88
CA GLU A 10 5.93 13.66 -0.30
C GLU A 10 5.58 13.47 1.18
N ALA A 11 6.63 13.38 2.02
CA ALA A 11 6.51 13.18 3.45
C ALA A 11 5.81 14.38 4.06
N THR A 12 4.48 14.32 4.09
CA THR A 12 3.66 15.33 4.74
C THR A 12 3.96 15.25 6.23
N GLN A 13 4.55 16.32 6.76
CA GLN A 13 4.82 16.70 8.15
C GLN A 13 4.23 15.79 9.26
N PRO A 14 4.96 15.55 10.38
CA PRO A 14 4.59 14.63 11.47
C PRO A 14 3.34 15.01 12.30
N ASN A 15 2.56 16.02 11.87
CA ASN A 15 1.42 16.56 12.60
C ASN A 15 0.05 16.33 11.93
N THR A 16 -0.01 15.64 10.79
CA THR A 16 -1.31 15.26 10.21
C THR A 16 -1.83 14.03 10.93
N ALA A 17 -3.01 14.14 11.54
CA ALA A 17 -3.75 13.07 12.19
C ALA A 17 -3.47 11.72 11.52
N ILE A 18 -2.91 10.77 12.27
CA ILE A 18 -2.55 9.44 11.79
C ILE A 18 -3.84 8.75 11.37
N ARG A 19 -4.24 8.90 10.10
CA ARG A 19 -5.44 8.27 9.58
C ARG A 19 -5.16 6.78 9.46
N ARG A 20 -5.70 6.02 10.40
CA ARG A 20 -5.64 4.57 10.37
C ARG A 20 -6.90 4.03 9.73
N ILE A 21 -6.70 3.04 8.89
CA ILE A 21 -7.75 2.25 8.27
C ILE A 21 -7.56 0.81 8.70
N GLN A 22 -8.65 0.06 8.77
CA GLN A 22 -8.61 -1.36 9.03
C GLN A 22 -9.30 -2.11 7.90
N ILE A 23 -8.66 -3.19 7.45
CA ILE A 23 -9.27 -4.12 6.51
C ILE A 23 -10.40 -4.84 7.24
N LEU A 24 -11.65 -4.66 6.81
CA LEU A 24 -12.80 -5.30 7.45
C LEU A 24 -13.06 -6.71 6.91
N ALA A 25 -12.64 -6.98 5.67
CA ALA A 25 -12.84 -8.27 5.01
C ALA A 25 -11.54 -8.73 4.33
N PRO A 26 -11.20 -10.03 4.41
CA PRO A 26 -9.98 -10.52 3.82
C PRO A 26 -10.05 -10.36 2.30
N SER A 27 -8.98 -9.84 1.71
CA SER A 27 -8.94 -9.52 0.28
C SER A 27 -7.73 -10.20 -0.37
N THR A 28 -7.98 -11.05 -1.36
CA THR A 28 -6.92 -11.73 -2.10
C THR A 28 -6.39 -10.82 -3.20
N ILE A 29 -5.10 -10.52 -3.12
CA ILE A 29 -4.39 -9.69 -4.08
C ILE A 29 -3.59 -10.59 -5.00
N LYS A 30 -3.77 -10.43 -6.32
CA LYS A 30 -2.99 -11.16 -7.31
C LYS A 30 -1.89 -10.25 -7.86
N LEU A 31 -0.64 -10.59 -7.55
CA LEU A 31 0.54 -9.89 -8.03
C LEU A 31 0.82 -10.29 -9.48
N ASP A 32 1.42 -9.37 -10.24
CA ASP A 32 1.79 -9.60 -11.64
C ASP A 32 2.85 -10.69 -11.81
N THR A 33 3.61 -10.95 -10.74
CA THR A 33 4.57 -12.05 -10.63
C THR A 33 3.91 -13.44 -10.63
N GLY A 34 2.57 -13.52 -10.58
CA GLY A 34 1.80 -14.76 -10.51
C GLY A 34 1.49 -15.22 -9.09
N TYR A 35 2.10 -14.59 -8.08
CA TYR A 35 1.83 -14.88 -6.68
C TYR A 35 0.55 -14.20 -6.21
N SER A 36 -0.12 -14.80 -5.23
CA SER A 36 -1.30 -14.21 -4.60
C SER A 36 -1.03 -13.99 -3.12
N ARG A 37 -1.39 -12.82 -2.62
CA ARG A 37 -1.23 -12.44 -1.23
C ARG A 37 -2.60 -12.09 -0.64
N THR A 38 -2.95 -12.73 0.46
CA THR A 38 -4.18 -12.40 1.18
C THR A 38 -3.91 -11.29 2.18
N LEU A 39 -4.70 -10.22 2.11
CA LEU A 39 -4.83 -9.25 3.19
C LEU A 39 -5.73 -9.86 4.26
N PRO A 40 -5.26 -10.05 5.51
CA PRO A 40 -6.11 -10.49 6.60
C PRO A 40 -7.15 -9.43 6.94
N ASP A 41 -8.35 -9.86 7.29
CA ASP A 41 -9.28 -8.98 8.00
C ASP A 41 -8.68 -8.53 9.34
N LYS A 42 -9.18 -7.40 9.83
CA LYS A 42 -8.74 -6.68 11.02
C LYS A 42 -7.29 -6.19 10.98
N SER A 43 -6.64 -6.26 9.82
CA SER A 43 -5.32 -5.65 9.63
C SER A 43 -5.43 -4.13 9.64
N VAL A 44 -4.66 -3.47 10.52
CA VAL A 44 -4.64 -2.00 10.64
C VAL A 44 -3.51 -1.43 9.81
N TRP A 45 -3.79 -0.34 9.12
CA TRP A 45 -2.86 0.37 8.25
C TRP A 45 -2.92 1.86 8.52
N SER A 46 -1.76 2.50 8.60
CA SER A 46 -1.62 3.92 8.85
C SER A 46 -1.23 4.63 7.58
N LYS A 47 -1.96 5.69 7.22
CA LYS A 47 -1.55 6.58 6.15
C LYS A 47 -0.21 7.22 6.50
N VAL A 48 0.76 7.14 5.59
CA VAL A 48 2.11 7.71 5.76
C VAL A 48 2.46 8.75 4.71
N GLY A 49 1.73 8.79 3.61
CA GLY A 49 1.97 9.73 2.54
C GLY A 49 0.99 9.53 1.40
N ARG A 50 1.33 10.12 0.26
CA ARG A 50 0.59 9.99 -1.00
C ARG A 50 1.58 9.92 -2.14
N VAL A 51 1.23 9.13 -3.14
CA VAL A 51 1.89 9.06 -4.45
C VAL A 51 0.88 9.51 -5.52
N PRO A 52 1.30 9.83 -6.76
CA PRO A 52 0.39 10.26 -7.82
C PRO A 52 -0.77 9.29 -8.08
N GLN A 53 -0.56 8.00 -7.80
CA GLN A 53 -1.55 6.94 -8.01
C GLN A 53 -2.56 6.81 -6.86
N GLY A 54 -2.25 7.32 -5.65
CA GLY A 54 -3.12 7.13 -4.50
C GLY A 54 -2.45 7.40 -3.15
N ASP A 55 -3.19 7.14 -2.08
CA ASP A 55 -2.72 7.31 -0.71
C ASP A 55 -1.91 6.09 -0.26
N VAL A 56 -0.76 6.33 0.37
CA VAL A 56 0.16 5.28 0.82
C VAL A 56 -0.10 4.96 2.29
N TYR A 57 -0.34 3.68 2.56
CA TYR A 57 -0.64 3.15 3.88
C TYR A 57 0.39 2.09 4.27
N ARG A 58 1.08 2.31 5.40
CA ARG A 58 1.96 1.31 6.00
C ARG A 58 1.18 0.40 6.95
N PRO A 59 1.55 -0.88 7.08
CA PRO A 59 0.92 -1.75 8.07
C PRO A 59 1.30 -1.31 9.49
N VAL A 60 0.37 -1.47 10.45
CA VAL A 60 0.59 -1.15 11.87
C VAL A 60 0.66 -2.44 12.67
N GLY A 61 1.70 -2.57 13.49
CA GLY A 61 1.90 -3.72 14.38
C GLY A 61 2.66 -4.88 13.73
N ASN A 62 2.53 -5.10 12.42
CA ASN A 62 3.25 -6.14 11.68
C ASN A 62 3.85 -5.59 10.38
N VAL A 63 4.91 -6.24 9.90
CA VAL A 63 5.46 -5.96 8.56
C VAL A 63 4.64 -6.73 7.53
N PHE A 64 4.16 -6.03 6.50
CA PHE A 64 3.53 -6.65 5.35
C PHE A 64 4.55 -6.77 4.24
N THR A 65 4.68 -7.99 3.74
CA THR A 65 5.58 -8.31 2.64
C THR A 65 4.81 -8.85 1.47
N ILE A 66 5.26 -8.53 0.26
CA ILE A 66 4.79 -9.16 -0.97
C ILE A 66 5.84 -10.11 -1.49
N GLU A 67 5.38 -11.23 -2.05
CA GLU A 67 6.23 -12.28 -2.58
C GLU A 67 6.32 -12.14 -4.10
N GLY A 68 7.54 -11.93 -4.59
CA GLY A 68 7.88 -12.02 -6.00
C GLY A 68 9.00 -13.04 -6.19
N ARG A 69 10.10 -12.64 -6.83
CA ARG A 69 11.36 -13.41 -6.82
C ARG A 69 12.02 -13.45 -5.44
N GLN A 70 11.79 -12.42 -4.64
CA GLN A 70 12.22 -12.28 -3.24
C GLN A 70 11.07 -11.68 -2.42
N VAL A 71 11.21 -11.68 -1.10
CA VAL A 71 10.24 -11.09 -0.16
C VAL A 71 10.60 -9.62 0.04
N HIS A 72 9.71 -8.71 -0.33
CA HIS A 72 9.91 -7.26 -0.16
C HIS A 72 8.86 -6.67 0.77
N GLU A 73 9.27 -5.75 1.65
CA GLU A 73 8.33 -4.93 2.43
C GLU A 73 7.50 -4.05 1.48
N ALA A 74 6.19 -4.00 1.71
CA ALA A 74 5.26 -3.30 0.82
C ALA A 74 4.19 -2.55 1.60
N TYR A 75 3.97 -1.31 1.21
CA TYR A 75 2.89 -0.44 1.71
C TYR A 75 1.78 -0.39 0.68
N LEU A 76 0.52 -0.33 1.13
CA LEU A 76 -0.63 -0.30 0.22
C LEU A 76 -0.76 1.08 -0.41
N VAL A 77 -0.99 1.12 -1.72
CA VAL A 77 -1.40 2.34 -2.42
C VAL A 77 -2.86 2.20 -2.76
N ILE A 78 -3.69 2.98 -2.06
CA ILE A 78 -5.14 2.89 -2.14
C ILE A 78 -5.66 4.15 -2.82
N HIS A 79 -6.50 3.95 -3.83
CA HIS A 79 -7.21 5.01 -4.52
C HIS A 79 -8.70 4.68 -4.52
N ASN A 80 -9.51 5.57 -3.95
CA ASN A 80 -10.97 5.42 -3.87
C ASN A 80 -11.41 4.04 -3.32
N GLN A 81 -10.90 3.65 -2.14
CA GLN A 81 -11.13 2.35 -1.49
C GLN A 81 -10.69 1.11 -2.29
N THR A 82 -9.91 1.29 -3.35
CA THR A 82 -9.40 0.21 -4.19
C THR A 82 -7.88 0.18 -4.09
N LEU A 83 -7.30 -1.00 -3.89
CA LEU A 83 -5.87 -1.19 -3.97
C LEU A 83 -5.43 -1.12 -5.43
N VAL A 84 -4.63 -0.12 -5.76
CA VAL A 84 -4.12 0.09 -7.13
C VAL A 84 -2.65 -0.31 -7.27
N GLY A 85 -1.94 -0.53 -6.17
CA GLY A 85 -0.53 -0.89 -6.18
C GLY A 85 0.09 -0.96 -4.81
N PHE A 86 1.40 -1.11 -4.80
CA PHE A 86 2.23 -1.13 -3.60
C PHE A 86 3.36 -0.12 -3.71
N TYR A 87 3.72 0.46 -2.58
CA TYR A 87 4.91 1.27 -2.45
C TYR A 87 5.97 0.47 -1.68
N LEU A 88 7.15 0.31 -2.27
CA LEU A 88 8.28 -0.41 -1.71
C LEU A 88 9.20 0.59 -1.02
N PRO A 89 9.19 0.70 0.32
CA PRO A 89 10.00 1.68 1.04
C PRO A 89 11.50 1.41 0.91
N GLY A 90 11.92 0.14 0.85
CA GLY A 90 13.34 -0.24 0.71
C GLY A 90 13.93 0.16 -0.64
N GLU A 91 13.13 0.12 -1.71
CA GLU A 91 13.54 0.53 -3.06
C GLU A 91 13.08 1.95 -3.42
N GLN A 92 12.30 2.60 -2.54
CA GLN A 92 11.61 3.87 -2.79
C GLN A 92 10.88 3.89 -4.14
N ASN A 93 10.23 2.77 -4.47
CA ASN A 93 9.65 2.54 -5.79
C ASN A 93 8.17 2.19 -5.70
N TYR A 94 7.43 2.54 -6.74
CA TYR A 94 6.03 2.17 -6.88
C TYR A 94 5.89 0.93 -7.76
N SER A 95 5.21 -0.09 -7.24
CA SER A 95 4.86 -1.30 -7.95
C SER A 95 3.36 -1.30 -8.28
N PRO A 96 2.99 -1.13 -9.56
CA PRO A 96 1.59 -1.15 -9.96
C PRO A 96 0.98 -2.54 -9.76
N LEU A 97 -0.32 -2.59 -9.46
CA LEU A 97 -1.10 -3.81 -9.44
C LEU A 97 -1.96 -3.88 -10.70
N SER A 98 -1.74 -4.89 -11.54
CA SER A 98 -2.46 -5.00 -12.82
C SER A 98 -3.96 -5.23 -12.66
N THR A 99 -4.39 -5.81 -11.54
CA THR A 99 -5.80 -5.94 -11.18
C THR A 99 -6.08 -5.13 -9.92
N ALA A 100 -6.79 -4.02 -10.07
CA ALA A 100 -7.21 -3.24 -8.92
C ALA A 100 -8.14 -4.06 -8.01
N VAL A 101 -7.83 -4.14 -6.72
CA VAL A 101 -8.58 -4.98 -5.77
C VAL A 101 -9.43 -4.07 -4.88
N PRO A 102 -10.77 -4.15 -4.93
CA PRO A 102 -11.61 -3.38 -4.01
C PRO A 102 -11.37 -3.85 -2.57
N LEU A 103 -11.06 -2.91 -1.68
CA LEU A 103 -10.81 -3.19 -0.27
C LEU A 103 -12.00 -2.72 0.57
N ASN A 104 -12.46 -3.59 1.48
CA ASN A 104 -13.40 -3.19 2.51
C ASN A 104 -12.62 -2.53 3.65
N LEU A 105 -12.59 -1.21 3.66
CA LEU A 105 -11.86 -0.41 4.65
C LEU A 105 -12.84 0.19 5.66
N GLY A 106 -12.53 0.05 6.94
CA GLY A 106 -13.15 0.79 8.03
C GLY A 106 -12.17 1.82 8.58
N GLU A 107 -12.69 2.91 9.15
CA GLU A 107 -11.88 3.84 9.93
C GLU A 107 -11.52 3.19 11.28
N SER A 108 -10.27 3.32 11.70
CA SER A 108 -9.82 2.87 13.03
C SER A 108 -9.34 4.08 13.82
N GLU A 109 -9.85 4.24 15.04
CA GLU A 109 -9.42 5.27 16.00
C GLU A 109 -8.12 4.89 16.73
#